data_AF-L2GSZ7-F1
#
_entry.id   AF-L2GSZ7-F1
#
_cell.length_a   1.000
_cell.length_b   1.000
_cell.length_c   1.000
_cell.angle_alpha   90.00
_cell.angle_beta   90.00
_cell.angle_gamma   90.00
#
_symmetry.space_group_name_H-M   'P 1'
#
loop_
_entity.id
_entity.type
_entity.pdbx_description
1 polymer ?
#
loop_
_entity_poly.entity_id
_entity_poly.type
_entity_poly.pdbx_seq_one_letter_code
_entity_poly.pdbx_strand_id
1 'polypeptide(L)'
;MYQLPTLPYKYDALEPQIDENTMRIHHTKHHQKYIDNLNNALKSTKYPETTVGLLLNLIKKTSDLDTRLRNVLNFNAGSHYNHTMYWHCMSSEPAHKEMMRPLHDQIGRDFGDMNQLREKFLGECMGILGIGWQWLCYNSTDKKLVLYTTYQQDNPLIMKDNLFPILACDLWEHAYYLKFNANKKDFLDGWYELINWENVSVFYDMVVDGKIVDFMHDGKVNLFESAQK
;
A
#
# COMPACT_ATOMS: atom_id res chain seq x y z
N MET A 1 0.38 -20.48 3.67
CA MET A 1 -0.31 -19.60 4.67
C MET A 1 0.47 -18.30 4.80
N TYR A 2 -0.22 -17.16 4.95
CA TYR A 2 0.41 -15.84 5.06
C TYR A 2 1.07 -15.63 6.43
N GLN A 3 2.14 -14.85 6.47
CA GLN A 3 2.93 -14.55 7.67
C GLN A 3 3.19 -13.04 7.73
N LEU A 4 3.40 -12.55 8.96
CA LEU A 4 3.73 -11.15 9.19
C LEU A 4 5.13 -10.85 8.59
N PRO A 5 5.26 -9.92 7.63
CA PRO A 5 6.55 -9.56 7.07
C PRO A 5 7.52 -9.09 8.15
N THR A 6 8.82 -9.26 7.91
CA THR A 6 9.81 -8.50 8.67
C THR A 6 9.87 -7.09 8.11
N LEU A 7 9.82 -6.07 8.97
CA LEU A 7 9.96 -4.69 8.52
C LEU A 7 11.36 -4.47 7.90
N PRO A 8 11.48 -3.65 6.85
CA PRO A 8 12.78 -3.37 6.21
C PRO A 8 13.71 -2.50 7.08
N TYR A 9 13.22 -2.00 8.22
CA TYR A 9 13.94 -1.16 9.17
C TYR A 9 13.49 -1.45 10.61
N LYS A 10 14.22 -0.92 11.59
CA LYS A 10 13.87 -1.06 13.02
C LYS A 10 12.62 -0.27 13.37
N TYR A 11 11.93 -0.64 14.44
CA TYR A 11 10.68 0.03 14.85
C TYR A 11 10.85 1.52 15.17
N ASP A 12 12.04 1.94 15.62
CA ASP A 12 12.40 3.32 15.96
C ASP A 12 13.04 4.10 14.80
N ALA A 13 13.25 3.45 13.64
CA ALA A 13 13.98 4.05 12.53
C ALA A 13 13.29 5.26 11.90
N LEU A 14 11.98 5.39 12.09
CA LEU A 14 11.15 6.47 11.51
C LEU A 14 10.92 7.64 12.49
N GLU A 15 11.57 7.63 13.65
CA GLU A 15 11.59 8.79 14.55
C GLU A 15 12.33 9.96 13.90
N PRO A 16 11.90 11.22 14.10
CA PRO A 16 10.82 11.65 14.98
C PRO A 16 9.44 11.71 14.30
N GLN A 17 9.27 11.17 13.09
CA GLN A 17 8.02 11.37 12.33
C GLN A 17 6.94 10.34 12.69
N ILE A 18 7.31 9.09 12.93
CA ILE A 18 6.41 8.05 13.46
C ILE A 18 7.08 7.44 14.69
N ASP A 19 6.36 7.38 15.81
CA ASP A 19 6.92 6.84 17.05
C ASP A 19 7.05 5.31 17.03
N GLU A 20 8.06 4.81 17.76
CA GLU A 20 8.33 3.37 17.87
C GLU A 20 7.12 2.56 18.34
N ASN A 21 6.34 3.11 19.28
CA ASN A 21 5.19 2.43 19.86
C ASN A 21 4.07 2.24 18.81
N THR A 22 3.76 3.28 18.04
CA THR A 22 2.87 3.19 16.86
C THR A 22 3.36 2.13 15.89
N MET A 23 4.64 2.16 15.47
CA MET A 23 5.20 1.18 14.55
C MET A 23 5.06 -0.26 15.06
N ARG A 24 5.32 -0.49 16.35
CA ARG A 24 5.22 -1.81 16.97
C ARG A 24 3.78 -2.31 17.04
N ILE A 25 2.82 -1.46 17.42
CA ILE A 25 1.41 -1.84 17.53
C ILE A 25 0.80 -2.06 16.14
N HIS A 26 1.04 -1.13 15.22
CA HIS A 26 0.52 -1.17 13.85
C HIS A 26 1.00 -2.43 13.11
N HIS A 27 2.27 -2.79 13.28
CA HIS A 27 2.83 -4.01 12.71
C HIS A 27 2.39 -5.29 13.46
N THR A 28 2.70 -5.41 14.76
CA THR A 28 2.56 -6.68 15.48
C THR A 28 1.15 -6.98 15.96
N LYS A 29 0.24 -5.99 15.94
CA LYS A 29 -1.17 -6.17 16.35
C LYS A 29 -2.12 -6.00 15.18
N HIS A 30 -2.12 -4.85 14.51
CA HIS A 30 -3.08 -4.59 13.44
C HIS A 30 -2.80 -5.49 12.23
N HIS A 31 -1.59 -5.43 11.66
CA HIS A 31 -1.21 -6.24 10.51
C HIS A 31 -1.33 -7.74 10.80
N GLN A 32 -0.82 -8.21 11.95
CA GLN A 32 -0.93 -9.61 12.38
C GLN A 32 -2.39 -10.08 12.45
N LYS A 33 -3.29 -9.27 13.03
CA LYS A 33 -4.71 -9.64 13.14
C LYS A 33 -5.37 -9.83 11.77
N TYR A 34 -5.04 -9.00 10.79
CA TYR A 34 -5.55 -9.18 9.43
C TYR A 34 -5.03 -10.49 8.80
N ILE A 35 -3.77 -10.81 9.01
CA ILE A 35 -3.16 -12.06 8.53
C ILE A 35 -3.81 -13.27 9.19
N ASP A 36 -4.02 -13.26 10.50
CA ASP A 36 -4.67 -14.35 11.24
C ASP A 36 -6.10 -14.59 10.73
N ASN A 37 -6.86 -13.52 10.53
CA ASN A 37 -8.23 -13.58 10.00
C ASN A 37 -8.26 -14.08 8.55
N LEU A 38 -7.34 -13.60 7.71
CA LEU A 38 -7.21 -14.06 6.32
C LEU A 38 -6.93 -15.56 6.27
N ASN A 39 -5.91 -16.00 7.01
CA ASN A 39 -5.52 -17.40 7.12
C ASN A 39 -6.66 -18.29 7.63
N ASN A 40 -7.45 -17.80 8.60
CA ASN A 40 -8.61 -18.53 9.09
C ASN A 40 -9.72 -18.63 8.05
N ALA A 41 -10.00 -17.56 7.31
CA ALA A 41 -11.01 -17.57 6.24
C ALA A 41 -10.61 -18.49 5.07
N LEU A 42 -9.32 -18.55 4.73
CA LEU A 42 -8.82 -19.39 3.64
C LEU A 42 -8.99 -20.89 3.87
N LYS A 43 -9.06 -21.34 5.14
CA LYS A 43 -9.27 -22.77 5.49
C LYS A 43 -10.57 -23.34 4.93
N SER A 44 -11.59 -22.50 4.71
CA SER A 44 -12.87 -22.93 4.11
C SER A 44 -12.92 -22.75 2.59
N THR A 45 -11.80 -22.44 1.95
CA THR A 45 -11.71 -22.17 0.51
C THR A 45 -10.82 -23.17 -0.20
N LYS A 46 -10.83 -23.14 -1.54
CA LYS A 46 -9.92 -23.90 -2.41
C LYS A 46 -8.90 -23.01 -3.11
N TYR A 47 -8.68 -21.79 -2.62
CA TYR A 47 -7.66 -20.92 -3.21
C TYR A 47 -6.27 -21.55 -3.05
N PRO A 48 -5.42 -21.50 -4.09
CA PRO A 48 -4.07 -22.02 -4.01
C PRO A 48 -3.23 -21.17 -3.05
N GLU A 49 -2.11 -21.73 -2.57
CA GLU A 49 -1.07 -20.90 -1.97
C GLU A 49 -0.46 -20.01 -3.05
N THR A 50 -0.50 -18.71 -2.82
CA THR A 50 -0.10 -17.70 -3.80
C THR A 50 0.30 -16.41 -3.08
N THR A 51 0.82 -15.44 -3.81
CA THR A 51 1.00 -14.06 -3.36
C THR A 51 -0.33 -13.37 -3.07
N VAL A 52 -0.31 -12.36 -2.20
CA VAL A 52 -1.55 -11.70 -1.73
C VAL A 52 -2.26 -10.92 -2.84
N GLY A 53 -1.55 -10.27 -3.75
CA GLY A 53 -2.10 -9.58 -4.91
C GLY A 53 -2.76 -10.53 -5.91
N LEU A 54 -2.11 -11.68 -6.21
CA LEU A 54 -2.74 -12.72 -7.01
C LEU A 54 -3.98 -13.32 -6.31
N LEU A 55 -3.95 -13.51 -4.98
CA LEU A 55 -5.14 -13.91 -4.23
C LEU A 55 -6.28 -12.89 -4.39
N LEU A 56 -6.00 -11.59 -4.28
CA LEU A 56 -7.00 -10.54 -4.50
C LEU A 56 -7.64 -10.62 -5.90
N ASN A 57 -6.82 -10.84 -6.93
CA ASN A 57 -7.29 -11.03 -8.30
C ASN A 57 -8.16 -12.30 -8.46
N LEU A 58 -7.76 -13.41 -7.83
CA LEU A 58 -8.55 -14.64 -7.81
C LEU A 58 -9.90 -14.42 -7.13
N ILE A 59 -9.92 -13.78 -5.96
CA ILE A 59 -11.18 -13.46 -5.25
C ILE A 59 -12.09 -12.62 -6.12
N LYS A 60 -11.55 -11.58 -6.78
CA LYS A 60 -12.31 -10.72 -7.71
C LYS A 60 -12.98 -11.52 -8.83
N LYS A 61 -12.29 -12.51 -9.41
CA LYS A 61 -12.76 -13.31 -10.56
C LYS A 61 -13.68 -14.47 -10.20
N THR A 62 -13.62 -14.99 -8.98
CA THR A 62 -14.50 -16.08 -8.54
C THR A 62 -15.94 -15.58 -8.49
N SER A 63 -16.86 -16.10 -9.30
CA SER A 63 -18.25 -15.61 -9.38
C SER A 63 -19.17 -16.20 -8.31
N ASP A 64 -18.91 -17.43 -7.87
CA ASP A 64 -19.75 -18.25 -6.99
C ASP A 64 -19.36 -18.18 -5.51
N LEU A 65 -18.44 -17.28 -5.15
CA LEU A 65 -18.04 -17.06 -3.76
C LEU A 65 -19.14 -16.34 -2.99
N ASP A 66 -19.57 -16.95 -1.87
CA ASP A 66 -20.48 -16.34 -0.90
C ASP A 66 -20.08 -14.89 -0.56
N THR A 67 -21.06 -13.98 -0.57
CA THR A 67 -20.83 -12.55 -0.40
C THR A 67 -20.17 -12.22 0.93
N ARG A 68 -20.55 -12.89 2.02
CA ARG A 68 -19.95 -12.64 3.33
C ARG A 68 -18.50 -13.10 3.35
N LEU A 69 -18.23 -14.29 2.84
CA LEU A 69 -16.86 -14.81 2.74
C LEU A 69 -15.99 -13.94 1.83
N ARG A 70 -16.51 -13.46 0.70
CA ARG A 70 -15.84 -12.50 -0.18
C ARG A 70 -15.44 -11.24 0.57
N ASN A 71 -16.36 -10.65 1.32
CA ASN A 71 -16.08 -9.41 2.07
C ASN A 71 -14.99 -9.64 3.13
N VAL A 72 -15.03 -10.78 3.83
CA VAL A 72 -13.99 -11.14 4.80
C VAL A 72 -12.63 -11.32 4.13
N LEU A 73 -12.58 -12.02 3.00
CA LEU A 73 -11.34 -12.25 2.26
C LEU A 73 -10.79 -10.94 1.68
N ASN A 74 -11.60 -10.14 1.00
CA ASN A 74 -11.20 -8.85 0.45
C ASN A 74 -10.68 -7.91 1.53
N PHE A 75 -11.38 -7.80 2.66
CA PHE A 75 -10.96 -6.92 3.75
C PHE A 75 -9.61 -7.34 4.32
N ASN A 76 -9.42 -8.63 4.64
CA ASN A 76 -8.19 -9.07 5.30
C ASN A 76 -7.00 -9.24 4.34
N ALA A 77 -7.23 -9.67 3.09
CA ALA A 77 -6.20 -9.72 2.05
C ALA A 77 -5.82 -8.31 1.57
N GLY A 78 -6.81 -7.42 1.42
CA GLY A 78 -6.60 -6.00 1.15
C GLY A 78 -5.75 -5.37 2.25
N SER A 79 -6.13 -5.56 3.52
CA SER A 79 -5.30 -5.11 4.65
C SER A 79 -3.86 -5.63 4.60
N HIS A 80 -3.66 -6.93 4.35
CA HIS A 80 -2.32 -7.51 4.30
C HIS A 80 -1.48 -6.89 3.17
N TYR A 81 -2.07 -6.75 1.98
CA TYR A 81 -1.42 -6.06 0.85
C TYR A 81 -1.08 -4.61 1.20
N ASN A 82 -2.08 -3.85 1.69
CA ASN A 82 -1.96 -2.41 1.95
C ASN A 82 -0.83 -2.13 2.95
N HIS A 83 -0.82 -2.85 4.08
CA HIS A 83 0.21 -2.66 5.10
C HIS A 83 1.58 -3.13 4.62
N THR A 84 1.67 -4.24 3.88
CA THR A 84 2.96 -4.70 3.34
C THR A 84 3.56 -3.65 2.39
N MET A 85 2.75 -3.08 1.49
CA MET A 85 3.18 -1.97 0.65
C MET A 85 3.56 -0.73 1.46
N TYR A 86 2.76 -0.36 2.47
CA TYR A 86 3.03 0.78 3.36
C TYR A 86 4.42 0.72 4.00
N TRP A 87 4.81 -0.44 4.54
CA TRP A 87 6.14 -0.64 5.13
C TRP A 87 7.27 -0.48 4.11
N HIS A 88 7.08 -0.96 2.88
CA HIS A 88 8.07 -0.81 1.82
C HIS A 88 8.12 0.60 1.23
N CYS A 89 7.06 1.39 1.39
CA CYS A 89 6.99 2.77 0.92
C CYS A 89 7.66 3.77 1.88
N MET A 90 8.19 3.33 3.02
CA MET A 90 8.88 4.19 3.99
C MET A 90 10.36 3.84 4.14
N SER A 91 11.17 4.82 4.50
CA SER A 91 12.59 4.68 4.81
C SER A 91 12.99 5.67 5.91
N SER A 92 14.05 5.34 6.65
CA SER A 92 14.71 6.24 7.60
C SER A 92 15.74 7.15 6.92
N GLU A 93 16.11 6.86 5.67
CA GLU A 93 17.04 7.66 4.88
C GLU A 93 16.29 8.79 4.13
N PRO A 94 16.94 9.93 3.83
CA PRO A 94 16.28 11.07 3.21
C PRO A 94 15.58 10.72 1.89
N ALA A 95 14.25 10.81 1.87
CA ALA A 95 13.35 10.42 0.78
C ALA A 95 13.85 10.81 -0.62
N HIS A 96 14.37 12.03 -0.81
CA HIS A 96 14.59 12.60 -2.14
C HIS A 96 15.89 12.21 -2.83
N LYS A 97 16.87 11.59 -2.16
CA LYS A 97 18.19 11.33 -2.79
C LYS A 97 18.20 10.14 -3.75
N GLU A 98 17.16 9.32 -3.75
CA GLU A 98 17.18 7.98 -4.38
C GLU A 98 16.04 7.73 -5.39
N MET A 99 15.25 8.77 -5.75
CA MET A 99 14.25 8.63 -6.82
C MET A 99 14.91 8.40 -8.18
N MET A 100 14.46 7.39 -8.90
CA MET A 100 14.96 7.10 -10.25
C MET A 100 14.32 8.03 -11.29
N ARG A 101 15.10 8.34 -12.33
CA ARG A 101 14.71 9.30 -13.38
C ARG A 101 13.37 9.00 -14.08
N PRO A 102 13.00 7.74 -14.42
CA PRO A 102 11.73 7.45 -15.08
C PRO A 102 10.50 7.93 -14.30
N LEU A 103 10.48 7.66 -12.98
CA LEU A 103 9.40 8.10 -12.11
C LEU A 103 9.38 9.63 -11.99
N HIS A 104 10.54 10.26 -11.78
CA HIS A 104 10.65 11.73 -11.71
C HIS A 104 10.08 12.41 -12.97
N ASP A 105 10.46 11.93 -14.15
CA ASP A 105 9.99 12.48 -15.42
C ASP A 105 8.48 12.25 -15.62
N GLN A 106 7.94 11.12 -15.16
CA GLN A 106 6.50 10.85 -15.20
C GLN A 106 5.72 11.77 -14.25
N ILE A 107 6.23 12.01 -13.04
CA ILE A 107 5.64 12.96 -12.09
C ILE A 107 5.61 14.36 -12.70
N GLY A 108 6.71 14.79 -13.34
CA GLY A 108 6.76 16.08 -14.03
C GLY A 108 5.72 16.21 -15.15
N ARG A 109 5.42 15.13 -15.87
CA ARG A 109 4.37 15.12 -16.90
C ARG A 109 2.95 15.20 -16.33
N ASP A 110 2.66 14.43 -15.29
CA ASP A 110 1.29 14.23 -14.82
C ASP A 110 0.85 15.21 -13.74
N PHE A 111 1.82 15.71 -12.95
CA PHE A 111 1.57 16.62 -11.84
C PHE A 111 2.31 17.96 -11.99
N GLY A 112 3.18 18.12 -12.99
CA GLY A 112 4.00 19.32 -13.20
C GLY A 112 5.35 19.23 -12.52
N ASP A 113 5.37 18.97 -11.20
CA ASP A 113 6.59 18.76 -10.43
C ASP A 113 6.31 18.04 -9.09
N MET A 114 7.37 17.79 -8.31
CA MET A 114 7.29 17.13 -7.00
C MET A 114 6.52 17.94 -5.94
N ASN A 115 6.55 19.27 -6.02
CA ASN A 115 5.84 20.14 -5.06
C ASN A 115 4.34 20.07 -5.33
N GLN A 116 3.94 20.11 -6.59
CA GLN A 116 2.54 19.97 -7.00
C GLN A 116 2.01 18.56 -6.71
N LEU A 117 2.82 17.51 -6.88
CA LEU A 117 2.47 16.17 -6.41
C LEU A 117 2.24 16.16 -4.89
N ARG A 118 3.17 16.73 -4.11
CA ARG A 118 3.04 16.81 -2.64
C ARG A 118 1.77 17.53 -2.22
N GLU A 119 1.53 18.73 -2.76
CA GLU A 119 0.36 19.54 -2.43
C GLU A 119 -0.94 18.77 -2.71
N LYS A 120 -1.04 18.15 -3.90
CA LYS A 120 -2.21 17.36 -4.28
C LYS A 120 -2.37 16.12 -3.41
N PHE A 121 -1.29 15.35 -3.19
CA PHE A 121 -1.33 14.13 -2.40
C PHE A 121 -1.77 14.41 -0.96
N LEU A 122 -1.18 15.41 -0.32
CA LEU A 122 -1.53 15.82 1.05
C LEU A 122 -2.94 16.42 1.11
N GLY A 123 -3.34 17.18 0.09
CA GLY A 123 -4.70 17.70 -0.05
C GLY A 123 -5.76 16.60 -0.08
N GLU A 124 -5.57 15.56 -0.90
CA GLU A 124 -6.45 14.39 -0.97
C GLU A 124 -6.48 13.63 0.36
N CYS A 125 -5.31 13.44 1.00
CA CYS A 125 -5.23 12.83 2.33
C CYS A 125 -6.09 13.58 3.37
N MET A 126 -6.03 14.91 3.36
CA MET A 126 -6.81 15.76 4.28
C MET A 126 -8.31 15.73 3.97
N GLY A 127 -8.69 15.54 2.70
CA GLY A 127 -10.10 15.44 2.27
C GLY A 127 -10.80 14.14 2.67
N ILE A 128 -10.05 13.11 3.08
CA ILE A 128 -10.63 11.82 3.48
C ILE A 128 -11.30 11.94 4.85
N LEU A 129 -12.64 11.91 4.82
CA LEU A 129 -13.49 11.82 5.99
C LEU A 129 -13.60 10.36 6.44
N GLY A 130 -13.06 10.04 7.61
CA GLY A 130 -13.02 8.68 8.17
C GLY A 130 -11.67 7.97 7.95
N ILE A 131 -11.72 6.65 7.79
CA ILE A 131 -10.55 5.78 7.67
C ILE A 131 -10.39 5.26 6.24
N GLY A 132 -9.15 5.14 5.79
CA GLY A 132 -8.87 4.72 4.42
C GLY A 132 -7.40 4.85 4.09
N TRP A 133 -7.13 4.91 2.79
CA TRP A 133 -5.79 4.95 2.22
C TRP A 133 -5.73 5.96 1.08
N GLN A 134 -4.61 6.67 1.00
CA GLN A 134 -4.24 7.45 -0.18
C GLN A 134 -3.18 6.70 -0.97
N TRP A 135 -3.37 6.66 -2.29
CA TRP A 135 -2.49 5.96 -3.20
C TRP A 135 -1.93 6.91 -4.25
N LEU A 136 -0.68 6.68 -4.66
CA LEU A 136 -0.21 7.04 -6.00
C LEU A 136 -0.27 5.75 -6.83
N CYS A 137 -0.95 5.80 -7.96
CA CYS A 137 -1.14 4.65 -8.83
C CYS A 137 -0.68 4.98 -10.25
N TYR A 138 -0.23 3.96 -10.99
CA TYR A 138 -0.12 4.01 -12.43
C TYR A 138 -1.40 3.50 -13.08
N ASN A 139 -1.99 4.29 -13.97
CA ASN A 139 -3.08 3.87 -14.84
C ASN A 139 -2.50 3.39 -16.17
N SER A 140 -2.58 2.09 -16.42
CA SER A 140 -2.03 1.45 -17.63
C SER A 140 -2.76 1.79 -18.92
N THR A 141 -4.04 2.20 -18.85
CA THR A 141 -4.82 2.62 -20.03
C THR A 141 -4.37 4.00 -20.49
N ASP A 142 -4.30 4.94 -19.56
CA ASP A 142 -3.95 6.34 -19.84
C ASP A 142 -2.42 6.56 -19.85
N LYS A 143 -1.65 5.57 -19.37
CA LYS A 143 -0.20 5.62 -19.19
C LYS A 143 0.26 6.81 -18.34
N LYS A 144 -0.48 7.10 -17.27
CA LYS A 144 -0.24 8.24 -16.38
C LYS A 144 -0.33 7.83 -14.91
N LEU A 145 0.33 8.57 -14.06
CA LEU A 145 0.16 8.54 -12.63
C LEU A 145 -1.13 9.26 -12.24
N VAL A 146 -1.82 8.70 -11.25
CA VAL A 146 -3.04 9.28 -10.68
C VAL A 146 -3.05 9.10 -9.18
N LEU A 147 -3.65 10.06 -8.48
CA LEU A 147 -4.03 9.90 -7.08
C LEU A 147 -5.33 9.11 -7.00
N TYR A 148 -5.40 8.16 -6.09
CA TYR A 148 -6.61 7.38 -5.85
C TYR A 148 -6.83 7.18 -4.36
N THR A 149 -8.08 7.21 -3.96
CA THR A 149 -8.50 7.11 -2.56
C THR A 149 -9.34 5.87 -2.38
N THR A 150 -9.06 5.10 -1.33
CA THR A 150 -9.91 3.99 -0.91
C THR A 150 -10.35 4.16 0.53
N TYR A 151 -11.54 3.68 0.86
CA TYR A 151 -12.06 3.68 2.23
C TYR A 151 -11.86 2.32 2.88
N GLN A 152 -11.78 2.31 4.20
CA GLN A 152 -11.50 1.09 4.98
C GLN A 152 -10.23 0.37 4.49
N GLN A 153 -10.35 -0.86 3.99
CA GLN A 153 -9.24 -1.69 3.52
C GLN A 153 -9.40 -2.07 2.04
N ASP A 154 -10.23 -1.32 1.32
CA ASP A 154 -10.35 -1.46 -0.13
C ASP A 154 -8.98 -1.19 -0.78
N ASN A 155 -8.73 -1.90 -1.88
CA ASN A 155 -7.43 -1.92 -2.55
C ASN A 155 -7.61 -1.61 -4.06
N PRO A 156 -6.77 -0.75 -4.66
CA PRO A 156 -6.89 -0.38 -6.07
C PRO A 156 -6.98 -1.56 -7.04
N LEU A 157 -6.25 -2.66 -6.78
CA LEU A 157 -6.21 -3.87 -7.62
C LEU A 157 -7.58 -4.55 -7.75
N ILE A 158 -8.41 -4.44 -6.72
CA ILE A 158 -9.77 -5.02 -6.73
C ILE A 158 -10.73 -4.04 -7.41
N MET A 159 -10.56 -2.74 -7.14
CA MET A 159 -11.49 -1.69 -7.54
C MET A 159 -11.40 -1.32 -9.02
N LYS A 160 -10.22 -1.44 -9.63
CA LYS A 160 -9.95 -1.02 -11.02
C LYS A 160 -8.92 -1.95 -11.67
N ASP A 161 -9.26 -2.54 -12.83
CA ASP A 161 -8.37 -3.50 -13.52
C ASP A 161 -7.10 -2.87 -14.11
N ASN A 162 -7.12 -1.56 -14.37
CA ASN A 162 -6.05 -0.83 -15.03
C ASN A 162 -5.24 0.05 -14.09
N LEU A 163 -5.47 -0.03 -12.78
CA LEU A 163 -4.91 0.86 -11.78
C LEU A 163 -4.00 0.11 -10.81
N PHE A 164 -2.71 0.43 -10.83
CA PHE A 164 -1.69 -0.29 -10.08
C PHE A 164 -1.03 0.63 -9.05
N PRO A 165 -1.14 0.34 -7.74
CA PRO A 165 -0.57 1.19 -6.71
C PRO A 165 0.95 1.07 -6.67
N ILE A 166 1.63 2.21 -6.47
CA ILE A 166 3.09 2.31 -6.30
C ILE A 166 3.49 3.05 -5.02
N LEU A 167 2.56 3.75 -4.38
CA LEU A 167 2.72 4.37 -3.06
C LEU A 167 1.42 4.19 -2.28
N ALA A 168 1.53 3.92 -0.98
CA ALA A 168 0.40 3.76 -0.07
C ALA A 168 0.62 4.61 1.19
N CYS A 169 -0.39 5.37 1.61
CA CYS A 169 -0.42 6.10 2.88
C CYS A 169 -1.60 5.62 3.72
N ASP A 170 -1.35 5.12 4.94
CA ASP A 170 -2.40 4.70 5.87
C ASP A 170 -3.00 5.92 6.58
N LEU A 171 -4.32 6.10 6.48
CA LEU A 171 -5.06 7.19 7.10
C LEU A 171 -6.04 6.69 8.16
N TRP A 172 -5.92 5.44 8.58
CA TRP A 172 -6.56 4.97 9.80
C TRP A 172 -5.94 5.67 11.01
N GLU A 173 -6.77 6.04 11.99
CA GLU A 173 -6.29 6.73 13.20
C GLU A 173 -5.22 5.92 13.95
N HIS A 174 -5.23 4.58 13.87
CA HIS A 174 -4.19 3.74 14.47
C HIS A 174 -2.77 4.03 13.94
N ALA A 175 -2.65 4.68 12.77
CA ALA A 175 -1.36 4.96 12.14
C ALA A 175 -0.67 6.21 12.73
N TYR A 176 -1.40 7.06 13.46
CA TYR A 176 -0.88 8.34 13.91
C TYR A 176 -1.38 8.85 15.27
N TYR A 177 -2.50 8.34 15.78
CA TYR A 177 -3.21 8.96 16.89
C TYR A 177 -2.41 8.97 18.20
N LEU A 178 -1.55 7.97 18.45
CA LEU A 178 -0.75 7.92 19.68
C LEU A 178 0.21 9.11 19.82
N LYS A 179 0.74 9.63 18.70
CA LYS A 179 1.66 10.77 18.68
C LYS A 179 0.98 12.08 18.34
N PHE A 180 0.07 12.07 17.37
CA PHE A 180 -0.51 13.28 16.80
C PHE A 180 -1.94 13.58 17.27
N ASN A 181 -2.60 12.64 17.96
CA ASN A 181 -4.03 12.72 18.28
C ASN A 181 -4.85 13.08 17.03
N ALA A 182 -5.67 14.13 17.08
CA ALA A 182 -6.46 14.61 15.94
C ALA A 182 -5.66 15.39 14.89
N ASN A 183 -4.35 15.64 15.11
CA ASN A 183 -3.53 16.45 14.21
C ASN A 183 -3.00 15.64 13.02
N LYS A 184 -3.92 15.23 12.14
CA LYS A 184 -3.62 14.48 10.91
C LYS A 184 -2.63 15.22 10.00
N LYS A 185 -2.66 16.56 9.98
CA LYS A 185 -1.79 17.38 9.13
C LYS A 185 -0.31 17.17 9.48
N ASP A 186 0.05 17.27 10.75
CA ASP A 186 1.45 17.13 11.17
C ASP A 186 1.97 15.70 10.96
N PHE A 187 1.10 14.70 11.15
CA PHE A 187 1.42 13.32 10.76
C PHE A 187 1.75 13.22 9.27
N LEU A 188 0.90 13.77 8.40
CA LEU A 188 1.05 13.66 6.95
C LEU A 188 2.28 14.41 6.44
N ASP A 189 2.56 15.59 6.98
CA ASP A 189 3.75 16.37 6.64
C ASP A 189 5.02 15.59 7.01
N GLY A 190 5.06 14.96 8.18
CA GLY A 190 6.17 14.12 8.62
C GLY A 190 6.29 12.81 7.83
N TRP A 191 5.18 12.14 7.59
CA TRP A 191 5.13 10.89 6.82
C TRP A 191 5.62 11.08 5.38
N TYR A 192 5.29 12.21 4.74
CA TYR A 192 5.73 12.48 3.36
C TYR A 192 7.26 12.55 3.23
N GLU A 193 7.96 13.03 4.27
CA GLU A 193 9.43 13.07 4.30
C GLU A 193 10.07 11.69 4.48
N LEU A 194 9.29 10.67 4.87
CA LEU A 194 9.74 9.29 5.03
C LEU A 194 9.56 8.44 3.77
N ILE A 195 8.97 8.98 2.70
CA ILE A 195 8.68 8.19 1.50
C ILE A 195 9.98 7.61 0.91
N ASN A 196 10.02 6.29 0.79
CA ASN A 196 11.10 5.58 0.11
C ASN A 196 10.91 5.69 -1.41
N TRP A 197 11.38 6.78 -2.01
CA TRP A 197 11.24 7.00 -3.45
C TRP A 197 12.06 6.01 -4.31
N GLU A 198 13.07 5.32 -3.75
CA GLU A 198 13.76 4.22 -4.44
C GLU A 198 12.78 3.06 -4.69
N ASN A 199 12.14 2.55 -3.64
CA ASN A 199 11.15 1.48 -3.77
C ASN A 199 9.95 1.90 -4.63
N VAL A 200 9.45 3.13 -4.46
CA VAL A 200 8.36 3.65 -5.30
C VAL A 200 8.78 3.70 -6.78
N SER A 201 10.06 3.98 -7.07
CA SER A 201 10.59 3.93 -8.44
C SER A 201 10.65 2.51 -8.99
N VAL A 202 11.12 1.55 -8.20
CA VAL A 202 11.11 0.12 -8.58
C VAL A 202 9.68 -0.35 -8.86
N PHE A 203 8.73 0.03 -8.00
CA PHE A 203 7.31 -0.28 -8.19
C PHE A 203 6.74 0.35 -9.46
N TYR A 204 7.12 1.59 -9.76
CA TYR A 204 6.75 2.26 -11.01
C TYR A 204 7.27 1.51 -12.25
N ASP A 205 8.55 1.15 -12.27
CA ASP A 205 9.15 0.43 -13.40
C ASP A 205 8.44 -0.92 -13.62
N MET A 206 8.13 -1.65 -12.54
CA MET A 206 7.35 -2.89 -12.61
C MET A 206 5.99 -2.69 -13.29
N VAL A 207 5.22 -1.68 -12.88
CA VAL A 207 3.84 -1.49 -13.39
C VAL A 207 3.81 -0.93 -14.80
N VAL A 208 4.84 -0.18 -15.22
CA VAL A 208 5.03 0.25 -16.61
C VAL A 208 5.33 -0.95 -17.51
N ASP A 209 6.09 -1.93 -17.01
CA ASP A 209 6.36 -3.20 -17.69
C ASP A 209 5.15 -4.18 -17.65
N GLY A 210 3.98 -3.71 -17.22
CA GLY A 210 2.75 -4.50 -17.16
C GLY A 210 2.71 -5.53 -16.04
N LYS A 211 3.59 -5.40 -15.03
CA LYS A 211 3.60 -6.23 -13.82
C LYS A 211 2.74 -5.60 -12.73
N ILE A 212 2.49 -6.37 -11.68
CA ILE A 212 1.90 -5.87 -10.44
C ILE A 212 2.96 -5.87 -9.35
N VAL A 213 2.93 -4.88 -8.46
CA VAL A 213 3.67 -4.98 -7.21
C VAL A 213 2.96 -6.02 -6.36
N ASP A 214 3.65 -7.08 -5.94
CA ASP A 214 3.03 -8.15 -5.17
C ASP A 214 3.99 -8.66 -4.09
N PHE A 215 3.43 -9.36 -3.11
CA PHE A 215 4.12 -9.80 -1.92
C PHE A 215 3.90 -11.30 -1.72
N MET A 216 5.00 -12.00 -1.47
CA MET A 216 5.02 -13.41 -1.10
C MET A 216 4.22 -13.66 0.17
N HIS A 217 3.95 -14.93 0.47
CA HIS A 217 3.26 -15.31 1.69
C HIS A 217 3.98 -14.85 2.97
N ASP A 218 5.30 -14.63 2.93
CA ASP A 218 6.11 -14.09 4.04
C ASP A 218 6.26 -12.56 3.97
N GLY A 219 5.53 -11.91 3.07
CA GLY A 219 5.53 -10.48 2.82
C GLY A 219 6.82 -9.96 2.16
N LYS A 220 7.75 -10.82 1.74
CA LYS A 220 8.85 -10.38 0.88
C LYS A 220 8.29 -9.86 -0.44
N VAL A 221 8.85 -8.74 -0.91
CA VAL A 221 8.53 -8.20 -2.23
C VAL A 221 8.80 -9.28 -3.27
N ASN A 222 7.74 -9.67 -3.96
CA ASN A 222 7.85 -10.58 -5.07
C ASN A 222 7.96 -9.76 -6.35
N LEU A 223 9.17 -9.53 -6.84
CA LEU A 223 9.42 -8.78 -8.08
C LEU A 223 9.11 -9.62 -9.35
N PHE A 224 8.15 -10.57 -9.31
CA PHE A 224 7.88 -11.44 -10.46
C PHE A 224 7.09 -10.76 -11.58
N GLU A 225 7.48 -11.14 -12.80
CA GLU A 225 6.87 -10.85 -14.10
C GLU A 225 5.38 -11.17 -14.15
N SER A 226 4.63 -10.36 -14.88
CA SER A 226 3.18 -10.46 -14.97
C SER A 226 2.76 -11.82 -15.52
N ALA A 227 1.75 -12.41 -14.88
CA ALA A 227 0.97 -13.51 -15.44
C ALA A 227 0.04 -12.98 -16.55
N GLN A 228 0.63 -12.43 -17.60
CA GLN A 228 -0.02 -12.29 -18.91
C GLN A 228 0.60 -13.30 -19.88
N LYS A 229 0.07 -14.52 -19.84
CA LYS A 229 -0.17 -15.36 -21.00
C LYS A 229 -1.59 -15.89 -20.94
#